data_AF-A0A6V7IQR3-F1
#
_entry.id   AF-A0A6V7IQR3-F1
#
_cell.length_a   1.000
_cell.length_b   1.000
_cell.length_c   1.000
_cell.angle_alpha   90.00
_cell.angle_beta   90.00
_cell.angle_gamma   90.00
#
_symmetry.space_group_name_H-M   'P 1'
#
loop_
_entity.id
_entity.type
_entity.pdbx_description
1 polymer ?
#
loop_
_entity_poly.entity_id
_entity_poly.type
_entity_poly.pdbx_seq_one_letter_code
_entity_poly.pdbx_strand_id
1 'polypeptide(L)' 'TVNKLKRVYDHPQDVDLIVGGMAEKSVDDSLLGPTFRCLLSEQFARTRWTDRYFYDSQNQPYPFTN' A
#
# COMPACT_ATOMS: atom_id res chain seq x y z
N THR A 1 -10.66 -7.32 17.01
CA THR A 1 -10.69 -7.65 15.56
C THR A 1 -10.90 -9.14 15.31
N VAL A 2 -10.08 -10.02 15.89
CA VAL A 2 -10.16 -11.49 15.69
C VAL A 2 -11.56 -12.08 15.86
N ASN A 3 -12.28 -11.76 16.94
CA ASN A 3 -13.64 -12.30 17.18
C ASN A 3 -14.67 -11.87 16.12
N LYS A 4 -14.47 -10.72 15.45
CA LYS A 4 -15.35 -10.30 14.36
C LYS A 4 -15.04 -11.08 13.09
N LEU A 5 -13.76 -11.27 12.78
CA LEU A 5 -13.31 -12.05 11.62
C LEU A 5 -13.75 -13.52 11.72
N LYS A 6 -13.66 -14.13 12.90
CA LYS A 6 -14.15 -15.50 13.16
C LYS A 6 -15.66 -15.72 12.93
N ARG A 7 -16.46 -14.66 12.85
CA ARG A 7 -17.90 -14.75 12.55
C ARG A 7 -18.20 -14.70 11.05
N VAL A 8 -17.22 -14.30 10.25
CA VAL A 8 -17.37 -14.07 8.80
C VAL A 8 -16.58 -15.11 8.01
N TYR A 9 -15.42 -15.53 8.52
CA TYR A 9 -14.53 -16.48 7.86
C TYR A 9 -14.36 -17.74 8.73
N ASP A 10 -14.48 -18.90 8.09
CA ASP A 10 -14.30 -20.21 8.74
C ASP A 10 -12.83 -20.54 8.98
N HIS A 11 -11.96 -20.19 8.02
CA HIS A 11 -10.50 -20.38 8.12
C HIS A 11 -9.73 -19.05 7.91
N PRO A 12 -8.58 -18.83 8.58
CA PRO A 12 -7.77 -17.62 8.36
C PRO A 12 -7.31 -17.40 6.92
N GLN A 13 -7.21 -18.46 6.12
CA GLN A 13 -6.81 -18.39 4.70
C GLN A 13 -7.93 -17.85 3.79
N ASP A 14 -9.17 -17.80 4.29
CA ASP A 14 -10.31 -17.26 3.55
C ASP A 14 -10.42 -15.74 3.69
N VAL A 15 -9.59 -15.12 4.54
CA VAL A 15 -9.62 -13.68 4.78
C VAL A 15 -9.12 -12.94 3.54
N ASP A 16 -9.99 -12.10 2.97
CA ASP A 16 -9.65 -11.22 1.86
C ASP A 16 -8.45 -10.33 2.19
N LEU A 17 -7.58 -10.09 1.21
CA LEU A 17 -6.40 -9.24 1.36
C LEU A 17 -6.74 -7.85 1.94
N ILE A 18 -7.85 -7.25 1.48
CA ILE A 18 -8.25 -5.92 1.95
C ILE A 18 -8.61 -5.97 3.44
N VAL A 19 -9.42 -6.95 3.83
CA VAL A 19 -9.89 -7.12 5.20
C VAL A 19 -8.74 -7.48 6.14
N GLY A 20 -7.87 -8.40 5.71
CA GLY A 20 -6.68 -8.81 6.45
C GLY A 20 -5.71 -7.64 6.65
N GLY A 21 -5.35 -6.95 5.57
CA GLY A 21 -4.41 -5.83 5.64
C GLY A 21 -4.92 -4.65 6.47
N MET A 22 -6.24 -4.37 6.47
CA MET A 22 -6.84 -3.37 7.37
C MET A 22 -6.90 -3.84 8.83
N ALA A 23 -6.92 -5.15 9.07
CA ALA A 23 -6.99 -5.75 10.40
C ALA A 23 -5.61 -5.91 11.06
N GLU A 24 -4.53 -5.78 10.31
CA GLU A 24 -3.16 -5.81 10.83
C GLU A 24 -2.90 -4.66 11.82
N LYS A 25 -2.04 -4.94 12.81
CA LYS A 25 -1.54 -3.88 13.69
C LYS A 25 -0.53 -3.04 12.91
N SER A 26 -0.65 -1.73 13.01
CA SER A 26 0.29 -0.81 12.40
C SER A 26 1.73 -1.01 12.90
N VAL A 27 2.69 -0.78 12.01
CA VAL A 27 4.13 -0.87 12.31
C VAL A 27 4.64 0.51 12.75
N ASP A 28 5.34 0.59 13.89
CA ASP A 28 5.92 1.82 14.43
C ASP A 28 4.93 3.01 14.41
N ASP A 29 5.36 4.15 13.86
CA ASP A 29 4.55 5.37 13.64
C ASP A 29 3.79 5.36 12.29
N SER A 30 3.64 4.20 11.66
CA SER A 30 2.88 4.06 10.42
C SER A 30 1.38 3.97 10.68
N LEU A 31 0.59 4.37 9.69
CA LEU A 31 -0.85 4.08 9.65
C LEU A 31 -1.14 2.66 9.15
N LEU A 32 -0.15 1.98 8.56
CA LEU A 32 -0.34 0.72 7.85
C LEU A 32 0.29 -0.46 8.60
N GLY A 33 -0.37 -1.61 8.51
CA GLY A 33 0.22 -2.91 8.83
C GLY A 33 1.34 -3.29 7.86
N PRO A 34 2.16 -4.30 8.22
CA PRO A 34 3.33 -4.70 7.43
C PRO A 34 2.99 -5.06 5.97
N THR A 35 1.86 -5.71 5.71
CA THR A 35 1.49 -6.14 4.35
C THR A 35 1.16 -4.95 3.47
N PHE A 36 0.28 -4.06 3.92
CA PHE A 36 -0.07 -2.86 3.17
C PHE A 36 1.08 -1.86 3.06
N ARG A 37 1.92 -1.74 4.09
CA ARG A 37 3.14 -0.94 4.00
C ARG A 37 4.01 -1.42 2.84
N CYS A 38 4.23 -2.73 2.72
CA CYS A 38 5.01 -3.31 1.63
C CYS A 38 4.38 -3.01 0.26
N LEU A 39 3.11 -3.42 0.07
CA LEU A 39 2.43 -3.30 -1.21
C LEU A 39 2.30 -1.84 -1.69
N LEU A 40 1.92 -0.92 -0.80
CA LEU A 40 1.75 0.47 -1.16
C LEU A 40 3.10 1.16 -1.41
N SER A 41 4.13 0.85 -0.63
CA SER A 41 5.46 1.42 -0.88
C SER A 41 6.01 1.05 -2.25
N GLU A 42 5.86 -0.22 -2.64
CA GLU A 42 6.29 -0.73 -3.93
C GLU A 42 5.48 -0.09 -5.07
N GLN A 43 4.16 0.00 -4.92
CA GLN A 43 3.30 0.63 -5.92
C GLN A 43 3.62 2.11 -6.11
N PHE A 44 3.78 2.88 -5.02
CA PHE A 44 4.12 4.30 -5.11
C PHE A 44 5.51 4.51 -5.72
N ALA A 45 6.50 3.69 -5.37
CA ALA A 45 7.82 3.74 -5.98
C ALA A 45 7.75 3.51 -7.49
N ARG A 46 7.03 2.47 -7.93
CA ARG A 46 6.83 2.16 -9.35
C ARG A 46 6.12 3.29 -10.08
N THR A 47 5.05 3.84 -9.51
CA THR A 47 4.33 4.96 -10.12
C THR A 47 5.23 6.17 -10.30
N ARG A 48 6.00 6.56 -9.27
CA ARG A 48 6.96 7.65 -9.36
C ARG A 48 8.03 7.41 -10.43
N TRP A 49 8.63 6.22 -10.47
CA TRP A 49 9.74 5.91 -11.38
C TRP A 49 9.31 5.74 -12.85
N THR A 50 8.09 5.26 -13.07
CA THR A 50 7.60 4.98 -14.43
C THR A 50 6.84 6.15 -15.05
N ASP A 51 6.44 7.13 -14.24
CA ASP A 51 5.84 8.36 -14.72
C ASP A 51 6.91 9.31 -15.27
N ARG A 52 6.97 9.38 -16.60
CA ARG A 52 7.88 10.28 -17.33
C ARG A 52 7.64 11.75 -17.01
N TYR A 53 6.42 12.12 -16.62
CA TYR A 53 6.03 13.49 -16.30
C TYR A 53 6.09 13.78 -14.80
N PHE A 54 6.55 12.83 -13.98
CA PHE A 54 6.78 13.08 -12.56
C PHE A 54 7.78 14.23 -12.39
N TYR A 55 7.52 15.10 -11.41
CA TYR A 55 8.17 16.42 -11.31
C TYR A 55 9.69 16.37 -11.08
N ASP A 56 10.23 15.24 -10.62
CA ASP A 56 11.67 15.03 -10.39
C ASP A 56 12.31 14.04 -11.39
N SER A 57 11.58 13.69 -12.45
CA SER A 57 12.11 12.89 -13.55
C SER A 57 13.22 13.67 -14.28
N GLN A 58 14.41 13.07 -14.37
CA GLN A 58 15.57 13.71 -15.02
C GLN A 58 15.33 14.06 -16.49
N ASN A 59 14.48 13.30 -17.18
CA ASN A 59 14.15 13.49 -18.59
C ASN A 59 12.67 13.89 -18.76
N GLN A 60 12.15 14.71 -17.84
CA GLN A 60 10.78 15.20 -17.92
C GLN A 60 10.58 16.02 -19.22
N PRO A 61 9.66 15.63 -20.12
CA PRO A 61 9.49 16.32 -21.41
C PRO A 61 8.89 17.72 -21.28
N TYR A 62 8.17 17.99 -20.18
CA TYR A 62 7.51 19.27 -19.91
C TYR A 62 7.71 19.69 -18.44
N PRO A 63 8.89 20.21 -18.06
CA PRO A 63 9.16 20.66 -16.70
C PRO A 63 8.23 21.79 -16.24
N PHE A 64 7.86 21.77 -14.96
CA PHE A 64 6.96 22.78 -14.36
C PHE A 64 7.66 24.12 -14.10
N THR A 65 8.99 24.17 -14.23
CA THR A 65 9.82 25.36 -14.12
C THR A 65 10.74 25.47 -15.33
N ASN A 66 11.07 26.70 -15.73
CA ASN A 66 11.97 26.99 -16.85
C ASN A 66 13.41 26.51 -16.63
#